data_AF-A0A060BT71-F1
#
_entry.id   AF-A0A060BT71-F1
#
_cell.length_a   1.000
_cell.length_b   1.000
_cell.length_c   1.000
_cell.angle_alpha   90.00
_cell.angle_beta   90.00
_cell.angle_gamma   90.00
#
_symmetry.space_group_name_H-M   'P 1'
#
loop_
_entity.id
_entity.type
_entity.pdbx_description
1 polymer ?
#
loop_
_entity_poly.entity_id
_entity_poly.type
_entity_poly.pdbx_seq_one_letter_code
_entity_poly.pdbx_strand_id
1 'polypeptide(L)'
;MMSNVLVTGMTSTRGGVESLVFNYVSRLSESIHFDFWCSNEHCAYESELLALGCGVYHGHAYGSDPTQARRDTQNFFATADGSYDVLWSNKSMLVNIDDLRLARK
;
A
#
# COMPACT_ATOMS: atom_id res chain seq x y z
N MET A 1 13.87 3.40 -17.05
CA MET A 1 12.48 3.64 -16.64
C MET A 1 12.42 3.38 -15.16
N MET A 2 11.87 4.29 -14.36
CA MET A 2 11.74 4.12 -12.92
C MET A 2 10.56 3.19 -12.65
N SER A 3 10.75 2.14 -11.85
CA SER A 3 9.65 1.21 -11.52
C SER A 3 8.74 1.84 -10.48
N ASN A 4 7.42 1.72 -10.69
CA ASN A 4 6.42 2.17 -9.74
C ASN A 4 5.90 0.99 -8.92
N VAL A 5 6.12 1.02 -7.61
CA VAL A 5 5.75 -0.04 -6.68
C VAL A 5 4.60 0.43 -5.79
N LEU A 6 3.51 -0.32 -5.78
CA LEU A 6 2.44 -0.16 -4.80
C LEU A 6 2.67 -1.13 -3.65
N VAL A 7 2.80 -0.60 -2.43
CA VAL A 7 2.96 -1.38 -1.21
C VAL A 7 1.61 -1.51 -0.50
N THR A 8 1.25 -2.72 -0.07
CA THR A 8 0.05 -2.96 0.74
C THR A 8 0.36 -3.74 2.02
N GLY A 9 -0.54 -3.65 3.00
CA GLY A 9 -0.44 -4.41 4.24
C GLY A 9 0.48 -3.80 5.30
N MET A 10 0.74 -2.50 5.23
CA MET A 10 1.34 -1.76 6.35
C MET A 10 0.34 -1.64 7.50
N THR A 11 0.80 -1.79 8.73
CA THR A 11 -0.01 -1.48 9.92
C THR A 11 0.23 -0.05 10.39
N SER A 12 -0.51 0.38 11.43
CA SER A 12 -0.35 1.71 12.04
C SER A 12 0.79 1.78 13.05
N THR A 13 1.38 0.64 13.41
CA THR A 13 2.43 0.55 14.42
C THR A 13 3.79 0.33 13.78
N ARG A 14 4.84 0.93 14.37
CA ARG A 14 6.21 0.70 13.92
C ARG A 14 6.66 -0.68 14.39
N GLY A 15 6.51 -1.67 13.51
CA GLY A 15 6.93 -3.06 13.72
C GLY A 15 8.13 -3.44 12.87
N GLY A 16 8.49 -4.73 12.90
CA GLY A 16 9.62 -5.26 12.13
C GLY A 16 9.39 -5.19 10.62
N VAL A 17 8.19 -5.53 10.15
CA VAL A 17 7.82 -5.48 8.73
C VAL A 17 7.78 -4.03 8.25
N GLU A 18 7.16 -3.14 9.03
CA GLU A 18 7.06 -1.72 8.70
C GLU A 18 8.44 -1.06 8.66
N SER A 19 9.31 -1.38 9.62
CA SER A 19 10.70 -0.91 9.65
C SER A 19 11.52 -1.46 8.48
N LEU A 20 11.28 -2.70 8.08
CA LEU A 20 11.92 -3.30 6.90
C LEU A 20 11.51 -2.52 5.65
N VAL A 21 10.21 -2.40 5.39
CA VAL A 21 9.67 -1.68 4.22
C VAL A 21 10.18 -0.24 4.18
N PHE A 22 10.09 0.49 5.30
CA PHE A 22 10.59 1.86 5.38
C PHE A 22 12.08 1.96 5.04
N ASN A 23 12.91 1.04 5.53
CA ASN A 23 14.35 1.04 5.24
C ASN A 23 14.67 0.81 3.76
N TYR A 24 13.86 0.02 3.05
CA TYR A 24 13.99 -0.15 1.59
C TYR A 24 13.60 1.13 0.87
N VAL A 25 12.44 1.69 1.21
CA VAL A 25 11.92 2.92 0.59
C VAL A 25 12.92 4.07 0.76
N SER A 26 13.41 4.28 1.98
CA SER A 26 14.34 5.37 2.29
C SER A 26 15.71 5.27 1.60
N ARG A 27 16.07 4.08 1.08
CA ARG A 27 17.36 3.83 0.40
C ARG A 27 17.23 3.71 -1.10
N LEU A 28 16.03 3.40 -1.59
CA LEU A 28 15.78 3.11 -3.00
C LEU A 28 14.93 4.17 -3.69
N SER A 29 14.43 5.17 -2.97
CA SER A 29 13.54 6.24 -3.48
C SER A 29 14.12 7.04 -4.66
N GLU A 30 15.44 7.08 -4.84
CA GLU A 30 16.06 7.71 -6.01
C GLU A 30 15.92 6.89 -7.31
N SER A 31 15.59 5.60 -7.19
CA SER A 31 15.60 4.64 -8.31
C SER A 31 14.28 3.91 -8.51
N ILE A 32 13.40 3.93 -7.51
CA ILE A 32 12.11 3.25 -7.47
C ILE A 32 11.11 4.19 -6.81
N HIS A 33 9.96 4.40 -7.45
CA HIS A 33 8.86 5.13 -6.85
C HIS A 33 8.02 4.17 -6.00
N PHE A 34 7.64 4.60 -4.80
CA PHE A 34 6.81 3.82 -3.89
C PHE A 34 5.58 4.60 -3.48
N ASP A 35 4.41 3.97 -3.63
CA ASP A 35 3.15 4.43 -3.03
C ASP A 35 2.55 3.33 -2.16
N PHE A 36 1.58 3.71 -1.31
CA PHE A 36 1.01 2.84 -0.29
C PHE A 36 -0.51 2.85 -0.36
N TRP A 37 -1.11 1.66 -0.37
CA TRP A 37 -2.56 1.47 -0.16
C TRP A 37 -2.79 0.75 1.16
N CYS A 38 -3.48 1.43 2.08
CA CYS A 38 -3.61 1.09 3.49
C CYS A 38 -5.10 0.94 3.86
N SER A 39 -5.44 -0.09 4.63
CA SER A 39 -6.82 -0.38 5.09
C SER A 39 -6.99 -0.06 6.57
N ASN A 40 -6.38 1.02 7.03
CA ASN A 40 -6.29 1.52 8.40
C ASN A 40 -6.18 3.04 8.35
N GLU A 41 -6.49 3.73 9.45
CA GLU A 41 -6.50 5.21 9.47
C GLU A 41 -5.11 5.84 9.39
N HIS A 42 -4.08 5.10 9.79
CA HIS A 42 -2.69 5.59 9.84
C HIS A 42 -1.73 4.53 9.32
N CYS A 43 -0.74 4.92 8.52
CA CYS A 43 0.37 4.07 8.10
C CYS A 43 1.58 4.29 9.01
N ALA A 44 2.30 3.23 9.37
CA ALA A 44 3.56 3.39 10.07
C ALA A 44 4.56 4.16 9.19
N TYR A 45 5.23 5.15 9.79
CA TYR A 45 6.16 6.07 9.11
C TYR A 45 5.51 7.00 8.07
N GLU A 46 4.19 7.20 8.12
CA GLU A 46 3.47 7.98 7.09
C GLU A 46 4.06 9.36 6.83
N SER A 47 4.37 10.14 7.88
CA SER A 47 4.96 11.46 7.71
C SER A 47 6.34 11.40 7.03
N GLU A 48 7.15 10.41 7.38
CA GLU A 48 8.46 10.20 6.75
C GLU A 48 8.33 9.71 5.30
N LEU A 49 7.36 8.83 5.00
CA LEU A 49 7.08 8.35 3.65
C LEU A 49 6.60 9.50 2.74
N LEU A 50 5.69 10.34 3.23
CA LEU A 50 5.24 11.54 2.53
C LEU A 50 6.40 12.51 2.26
N ALA A 51 7.31 12.69 3.23
CA ALA A 51 8.51 13.52 3.05
C ALA A 51 9.49 12.96 2.00
N LEU A 52 9.47 11.65 1.77
CA LEU A 52 10.23 10.98 0.70
C LEU A 52 9.52 11.04 -0.67
N GLY A 53 8.35 11.65 -0.76
CA GLY A 53 7.58 11.80 -1.99
C GLY A 53 6.64 10.63 -2.30
N CYS A 54 6.44 9.70 -1.36
CA CYS A 54 5.48 8.62 -1.51
C CYS A 54 4.04 9.13 -1.38
N GLY A 55 3.12 8.58 -2.16
CA GLY A 55 1.68 8.67 -1.91
C GLY A 55 1.25 7.65 -0.87
N VAL A 56 0.46 8.07 0.12
CA VAL A 56 -0.14 7.18 1.11
C VAL A 56 -1.65 7.35 1.08
N TYR A 57 -2.36 6.28 0.73
CA TYR A 57 -3.80 6.27 0.50
C TYR A 57 -4.49 5.33 1.49
N HIS A 58 -5.66 5.75 1.97
CA HIS A 58 -6.40 5.03 3.01
C HIS A 58 -7.80 4.66 2.53
N GLY A 59 -8.20 3.43 2.88
CA GLY A 59 -9.56 2.94 2.75
C GLY A 59 -10.04 2.29 4.04
N HIS A 60 -11.30 1.87 4.06
CA HIS A 60 -11.90 1.22 5.22
C HIS A 60 -11.21 -0.12 5.54
N ALA A 61 -11.14 -0.44 6.83
CA ALA A 61 -10.67 -1.74 7.29
C ALA A 61 -11.69 -2.83 6.96
N TYR A 62 -11.21 -3.96 6.41
CA TYR A 62 -12.08 -5.07 6.05
C TYR A 62 -12.86 -5.63 7.25
N GLY A 63 -12.25 -5.65 8.44
CA GLY A 63 -12.90 -6.14 9.65
C GLY A 63 -14.00 -5.24 10.22
N SER A 64 -14.01 -3.94 9.87
CA SER A 64 -15.02 -2.99 10.34
C SER A 64 -16.21 -2.88 9.38
N ASP A 65 -15.93 -2.74 8.08
CA ASP A 65 -16.95 -2.69 7.04
C ASP A 65 -16.44 -3.41 5.77
N PRO A 66 -16.72 -4.71 5.60
CA PRO A 66 -16.27 -5.47 4.45
C PRO A 66 -16.80 -4.94 3.11
N THR A 67 -18.02 -4.36 3.12
CA THR A 67 -18.65 -3.86 1.89
C THR A 67 -17.95 -2.60 1.44
N GLN A 68 -17.72 -1.67 2.36
CA GLN A 68 -17.04 -0.42 2.05
C GLN A 68 -15.56 -0.63 1.74
N ALA A 69 -14.86 -1.47 2.50
CA ALA A 69 -13.45 -1.81 2.25
C ALA A 69 -13.22 -2.36 0.83
N ARG A 70 -14.16 -3.20 0.36
CA ARG A 70 -14.12 -3.72 -1.01
C ARG A 70 -14.35 -2.62 -2.05
N ARG A 71 -15.33 -1.74 -1.83
CA ARG A 71 -15.59 -0.60 -2.73
C ARG A 71 -14.40 0.34 -2.80
N ASP A 72 -13.81 0.69 -1.67
CA ASP A 72 -12.64 1.57 -1.61
C ASP A 72 -11.47 0.98 -2.38
N THR A 73 -11.18 -0.31 -2.18
CA THR A 73 -10.12 -1.01 -2.92
C THR A 73 -10.41 -1.04 -4.42
N GLN A 74 -11.65 -1.35 -4.82
CA GLN A 74 -12.04 -1.34 -6.23
C GLN A 74 -11.89 0.05 -6.87
N ASN A 75 -12.33 1.09 -6.17
CA ASN A 75 -12.24 2.47 -6.65
C ASN A 75 -10.78 2.91 -6.80
N PHE A 76 -9.95 2.64 -5.79
CA PHE A 76 -8.52 2.94 -5.85
C PHE A 76 -7.86 2.29 -7.06
N PHE A 77 -8.03 0.98 -7.24
CA PHE A 77 -7.42 0.26 -8.36
C PHE A 77 -8.00 0.66 -9.72
N ALA A 78 -9.28 1.05 -9.80
CA ALA A 78 -9.87 1.58 -11.03
C ALA A 78 -9.26 2.94 -11.43
N THR A 79 -8.93 3.79 -10.45
CA THR A 79 -8.24 5.06 -10.71
C THR A 79 -6.75 4.91 -10.94
N ALA A 80 -6.14 3.88 -10.35
CA ALA A 80 -4.71 3.60 -10.46
C ALA A 80 -4.35 2.71 -11.66
N ASP A 81 -5.32 2.29 -12.49
CA ASP A 81 -5.11 1.31 -13.55
C ASP A 81 -3.91 1.67 -14.47
N GLY A 82 -2.94 0.75 -14.54
CA GLY A 82 -1.69 0.93 -15.29
C GLY A 82 -0.59 1.77 -14.62
N SER A 83 -0.82 2.34 -13.43
CA SER A 83 0.13 3.26 -12.76
C SER A 83 1.29 2.54 -12.07
N TYR A 84 1.13 1.26 -11.74
CA TYR A 84 2.08 0.48 -10.97
C TYR A 84 2.58 -0.76 -11.72
N ASP A 85 3.89 -0.98 -11.65
CA ASP A 85 4.57 -2.13 -12.25
C ASP A 85 4.52 -3.36 -11.34
N VAL A 86 4.60 -3.13 -10.02
CA VAL A 86 4.73 -4.17 -9.00
C VAL A 86 3.79 -3.88 -7.83
N LEU A 87 3.11 -4.93 -7.35
CA LEU A 87 2.42 -4.92 -6.06
C LEU A 87 3.30 -5.66 -5.02
N TRP A 88 3.78 -4.95 -4.02
CA TRP A 88 4.47 -5.52 -2.86
C TRP A 88 3.50 -5.62 -1.68
N SER A 89 2.86 -6.79 -1.55
CA SER A 89 1.93 -7.04 -0.45
C SER A 89 2.63 -7.66 0.76
N ASN A 90 2.40 -7.10 1.94
CA ASN A 90 2.88 -7.60 3.23
C ASN A 90 1.75 -8.21 4.09
N LYS A 91 0.53 -8.32 3.55
CA LYS A 91 -0.64 -8.82 4.28
C LYS A 91 -0.47 -10.30 4.63
N SER A 92 -0.85 -10.66 5.85
CA SER A 92 -1.05 -12.05 6.29
C SER A 92 -2.54 -12.33 6.52
N MET A 93 -3.37 -12.04 5.50
CA MET A 93 -4.83 -12.18 5.61
C MET A 93 -5.42 -12.83 4.36
N LEU A 94 -5.68 -14.14 4.42
CA LEU A 94 -6.22 -14.89 3.28
C LEU A 94 -7.67 -14.51 2.93
N VAL A 95 -8.43 -14.00 3.89
CA VAL A 95 -9.85 -13.62 3.69
C VAL A 95 -10.03 -12.31 2.92
N ASN A 96 -8.99 -11.48 2.80
CA ASN A 96 -9.01 -10.22 2.05
C ASN A 96 -7.78 -10.10 1.13
N ILE A 97 -7.89 -10.72 -0.04
CA ILE A 97 -6.87 -10.71 -1.10
C ILE A 97 -7.30 -9.87 -2.32
N ASP A 98 -8.25 -8.95 -2.14
CA ASP A 98 -8.86 -8.22 -3.26
C ASP A 98 -7.84 -7.35 -4.01
N ASP A 99 -6.86 -6.77 -3.31
CA ASP A 99 -5.73 -6.05 -3.92
C ASP A 99 -4.89 -6.96 -4.83
N LEU A 100 -4.58 -8.18 -4.38
CA LEU A 100 -3.86 -9.16 -5.21
C LEU A 100 -4.66 -9.54 -6.46
N ARG A 101 -5.99 -9.66 -6.35
CA ARG A 101 -6.86 -9.99 -7.48
C ARG A 101 -6.98 -8.85 -8.48
N LEU A 102 -7.04 -7.61 -8.01
CA LEU A 102 -7.19 -6.40 -8.82
C LEU A 102 -5.88 -5.97 -9.47
N ALA A 103 -4.73 -6.23 -8.83
CA ALA A 103 -3.41 -5.94 -9.39
C ALA A 103 -2.96 -6.95 -10.46
N ARG A 104 -3.68 -8.07 -10.63
CA ARG A 104 -3.33 -9.10 -11.60
C ARG A 104 -3.59 -8.58 -13.02
N LYS A 105 -2.52 -8.47 -13.81
CA LYS A 105 -2.54 -8.19 -15.25
C LYS A 105 -3.02 -9.40 -16.05
#